data_AF-Q21517-F1
#
_entry.id   AF-Q21517-F1
#
_cell.length_a   1.000
_cell.length_b   1.000
_cell.length_c   1.000
_cell.angle_alpha   90.00
_cell.angle_beta   90.00
_cell.angle_gamma   90.00
#
_symmetry.space_group_name_H-M   'P 1'
#
loop_
_entity.id
_entity.type
_entity.pdbx_description
1 polymer ?
#
loop_
_entity_poly.entity_id
_entity_poly.type
_entity_poly.pdbx_seq_one_letter_code
_entity_poly.pdbx_strand_id
1 'polypeptide(L)'
;MEAERVPLQELGHRNEKINDEISIDFCNERSRIRRNKAEDSTTFIFNYENGSGETLNWKELRKLKSGKKWGVIRHPYILNYVNQKLIDCAFFYSLHILAFLVFFLLLAWHVFSRNLFKDFLITIFTGIFFMFLVLKGTIKARITKSVSTWFIVAFCFNIFTYMATLAYVWLPTVFGYDDYHLEVKKIVTWFLPIIAIISAWANLLYIMRKSPFGIYIFMMTRILRSFAHIATIWIPTLIAFSFAFLLIMRDTGVKPWPLIDQQTENMTMVQTMLVILQAVTKTSTMMIGEVDANDILDTNQWIPSILVLVFEIITVILLMNLMVSLAVGDVTYLNNTAQDKLLKIKVNFVIEALQISEQFQNEMFRLHTKKTPNVLVINSDGTYISEFDVFPHSASVAISDEAFKISFMETGMRLRIKTSKGRVKTATVSKCDIECIESTESGIPVIDSTPDSRIYEDTSSCWNGYAKWLIGLDWAGYLDI
;
A
#
# COMPACT_ATOMS: atom_id res chain seq x y z
N MET A 1 -38.71 24.41 24.49
CA MET A 1 -37.44 24.33 23.72
C MET A 1 -37.31 25.68 23.07
N GLU A 2 -36.42 26.50 23.59
CA GLU A 2 -36.29 27.92 23.22
C GLU A 2 -34.87 28.07 22.67
N ALA A 3 -34.76 28.43 21.39
CA ALA A 3 -33.47 28.60 20.71
C ALA A 3 -33.16 30.10 20.70
N GLU A 4 -32.21 30.52 21.52
CA GLU A 4 -31.77 31.91 21.62
C GLU A 4 -30.35 32.01 21.04
N ARG A 5 -30.13 32.98 20.14
CA ARG A 5 -28.81 33.27 19.57
C ARG A 5 -28.03 34.16 20.53
N VAL A 6 -26.88 33.68 21.01
CA VAL A 6 -25.96 34.48 21.83
C VAL A 6 -24.70 34.79 21.02
N PRO A 7 -24.27 36.07 20.91
CA PRO A 7 -23.02 36.42 20.24
C PRO A 7 -21.81 36.07 21.12
N LEU A 8 -20.84 35.35 20.55
CA LEU A 8 -19.55 35.06 21.17
C LEU A 8 -18.68 36.32 21.23
N GLN A 9 -18.47 36.85 22.44
CA GLN A 9 -17.47 37.89 22.71
C GLN A 9 -16.06 37.30 22.69
N GLU A 10 -15.30 37.72 21.69
CA GLU A 10 -13.84 37.90 21.63
C GLU A 10 -13.01 37.20 22.73
N LEU A 11 -12.62 35.96 22.47
CA LEU A 11 -11.49 35.34 23.16
C LEU A 11 -10.18 35.91 22.57
N GLY A 12 -9.64 36.85 23.35
CA GLY A 12 -8.53 37.74 23.03
C GLY A 12 -7.29 37.14 22.35
N HIS A 13 -6.77 37.97 21.45
CA HIS A 13 -5.36 38.19 21.11
C HIS A 13 -4.35 37.37 21.93
N ARG A 14 -3.63 36.48 21.24
CA ARG A 14 -2.33 36.02 21.72
C ARG A 14 -1.31 35.90 20.57
N ASN A 15 -0.61 37.01 20.37
CA ASN A 15 0.75 37.15 19.86
C ASN A 15 1.10 36.51 18.51
N GLU A 16 1.11 37.38 17.49
CA GLU A 16 1.99 37.31 16.33
C GLU A 16 3.46 37.19 16.78
N LYS A 17 3.93 35.96 16.92
CA LYS A 17 5.33 35.65 16.63
C LYS A 17 5.34 34.95 15.29
N ILE A 18 5.81 35.70 14.29
CA ILE A 18 6.32 35.22 13.01
C ILE A 18 7.36 34.13 13.33
N ASN A 19 6.90 32.90 13.48
CA ASN A 19 7.74 31.73 13.39
C ASN A 19 7.44 31.16 12.01
N ASP A 20 8.47 31.12 11.16
CA ASP A 20 8.52 30.48 9.84
C ASP A 20 8.30 28.95 9.91
N GLU A 21 7.32 28.53 10.69
CA GLU A 21 6.90 27.15 10.81
C GLU A 21 5.47 27.03 10.29
N ILE A 22 5.32 26.24 9.23
CA ILE A 22 4.01 25.88 8.68
C ILE A 22 3.21 25.19 9.78
N SER A 23 2.30 25.94 10.40
CA SER A 23 1.31 25.48 11.34
C SER A 23 0.00 25.14 10.61
N ILE A 24 -0.95 24.56 11.34
CA ILE A 24 -2.32 24.38 10.82
C ILE A 24 -2.92 25.77 10.55
N ASP A 25 -2.74 26.72 11.46
CA ASP A 25 -3.25 28.09 11.33
C ASP A 25 -2.74 28.78 10.05
N PHE A 26 -1.44 28.63 9.73
CA PHE A 26 -0.87 29.14 8.47
C PHE A 26 -1.56 28.56 7.23
N CYS A 27 -1.93 27.27 7.28
CA CYS A 27 -2.65 26.62 6.18
C CYS A 27 -4.11 27.08 6.11
N ASN A 28 -4.77 27.28 7.27
CA ASN A 28 -6.14 27.76 7.37
C ASN A 28 -6.28 29.19 6.84
N GLU A 29 -5.37 30.10 7.22
CA GLU A 29 -5.36 31.49 6.75
C GLU A 29 -5.23 31.60 5.23
N ARG A 30 -4.48 30.68 4.61
CA ARG A 30 -4.24 30.61 3.16
C ARG A 30 -5.18 29.70 2.39
N SER A 31 -6.22 29.18 3.04
CA SER A 31 -7.23 28.35 2.40
C SER A 31 -8.62 28.96 2.56
N ARG A 32 -9.48 28.73 1.58
CA ARG A 32 -10.89 29.11 1.61
C ARG A 32 -11.72 27.95 1.07
N ILE A 33 -12.86 27.72 1.70
CA ILE A 33 -13.83 26.71 1.26
C ILE A 33 -15.04 27.41 0.66
N ARG A 34 -15.56 26.84 -0.42
CA ARG A 34 -16.89 27.14 -0.96
C ARG A 34 -17.64 25.81 -1.08
N ARG A 35 -18.76 25.66 -0.38
CA ARG A 35 -19.63 24.49 -0.49
C ARG A 35 -20.73 24.78 -1.51
N ASN A 36 -20.82 23.98 -2.57
CA ASN A 36 -21.93 24.06 -3.51
C ASN A 36 -22.98 23.01 -3.14
N LYS A 37 -24.10 23.44 -2.54
CA LYS A 37 -25.19 22.53 -2.15
C LYS A 37 -25.93 21.92 -3.35
N ALA A 38 -25.85 22.53 -4.54
CA ALA A 38 -26.59 22.06 -5.71
C ALA A 38 -25.93 20.86 -6.41
N GLU A 39 -24.60 20.80 -6.40
CA GLU A 39 -23.81 19.74 -7.05
C GLU A 39 -23.16 18.77 -6.06
N ASP A 40 -23.42 18.94 -4.77
CA ASP A 40 -22.77 18.19 -3.68
C ASP A 40 -21.23 18.21 -3.79
N SER A 41 -20.69 19.37 -4.21
CA SER A 41 -19.27 19.58 -4.47
C SER A 41 -18.66 20.59 -3.50
N THR A 42 -17.41 20.34 -3.11
CA THR A 42 -16.64 21.22 -2.23
C THR A 42 -15.47 21.81 -3.01
N THR A 43 -15.44 23.13 -3.11
CA THR A 43 -14.36 23.86 -3.76
C THR A 43 -13.42 24.44 -2.71
N PHE A 44 -12.14 24.09 -2.81
CA PHE A 44 -11.06 24.66 -2.02
C PHE A 44 -10.26 25.63 -2.89
N ILE A 45 -9.97 26.81 -2.35
CA ILE A 45 -9.11 27.82 -2.99
C ILE A 45 -7.92 28.09 -2.07
N PHE A 46 -6.72 28.03 -2.61
CA PHE A 46 -5.47 28.09 -1.87
C PHE A 46 -4.62 29.29 -2.32
N ASN A 47 -3.82 29.85 -1.41
CA ASN A 47 -2.81 30.85 -1.75
C ASN A 47 -1.39 30.29 -1.58
N TYR A 48 -0.81 29.82 -2.69
CA TYR A 48 0.57 29.31 -2.70
C TYR A 48 1.63 30.39 -2.87
N GLU A 49 1.28 31.65 -3.14
CA GLU A 49 2.25 32.68 -3.52
C GLU A 49 3.15 33.11 -2.35
N ASN A 50 4.45 33.22 -2.64
CA ASN A 50 5.45 33.85 -1.78
C ASN A 50 6.43 34.68 -2.63
N GLY A 51 6.05 35.90 -3.00
CA GLY A 51 6.92 36.86 -3.71
C GLY A 51 7.40 36.41 -5.10
N SER A 52 8.40 35.54 -5.15
CA SER A 52 9.02 35.00 -6.38
C SER A 52 8.83 33.49 -6.58
N GLY A 53 8.21 32.77 -5.63
CA GLY A 53 8.05 31.32 -5.70
C GLY A 53 6.80 30.80 -4.98
N GLU A 54 6.71 29.47 -4.91
CA GLU A 54 5.71 28.79 -4.08
C GLU A 54 6.19 28.81 -2.62
N THR A 55 5.28 29.07 -1.68
CA THR A 55 5.54 28.90 -0.24
C THR A 55 6.08 27.50 0.03
N LEU A 56 5.40 26.47 -0.48
CA LEU A 56 5.71 25.07 -0.23
C LEU A 56 6.92 24.60 -1.01
N ASN A 57 7.94 24.16 -0.27
CA ASN A 57 9.15 23.54 -0.82
C ASN A 57 9.42 22.15 -0.24
N TRP A 58 10.27 21.36 -0.91
CA TRP A 58 10.66 20.03 -0.41
C TRP A 58 11.32 20.09 0.98
N LYS A 59 12.01 21.20 1.31
CA LYS A 59 12.66 21.43 2.61
C LYS A 59 11.63 21.48 3.74
N GLU A 60 10.51 22.14 3.48
CA GLU A 60 9.40 22.27 4.42
C GLU A 60 8.63 20.97 4.57
N LEU A 61 8.31 20.30 3.46
CA LEU A 61 7.71 18.96 3.49
C LEU A 61 8.59 17.98 4.28
N ARG A 62 9.93 18.08 4.11
CA ARG A 62 10.89 17.29 4.88
C ARG A 62 10.88 17.67 6.36
N LYS A 63 10.83 18.96 6.72
CA LYS A 63 10.73 19.45 8.10
C LYS A 63 9.46 18.92 8.79
N LEU A 64 8.31 19.05 8.13
CA LEU A 64 7.02 18.52 8.63
C LEU A 64 7.06 17.01 8.84
N LYS A 65 7.63 16.27 7.88
CA LYS A 65 7.82 14.83 8.00
C LYS A 65 8.75 14.46 9.16
N SER A 66 9.89 15.13 9.30
CA SER A 66 10.83 14.87 10.41
C SER A 66 10.23 15.19 11.77
N GLY A 67 9.38 16.23 11.84
CA GLY A 67 8.61 16.58 13.03
C GLY A 67 7.42 15.68 13.31
N LYS A 68 7.15 14.66 12.46
CA LYS A 68 5.95 13.79 12.52
C LYS A 68 4.63 14.57 12.59
N LYS A 69 4.59 15.80 12.04
CA LYS A 69 3.41 16.67 12.01
C LYS A 69 2.43 16.23 10.91
N TRP A 70 1.93 15.00 11.00
CA TRP A 70 1.03 14.41 9.99
C TRP A 70 -0.33 15.09 9.93
N GLY A 71 -0.81 15.68 11.02
CA GLY A 71 -2.03 16.50 11.02
C GLY A 71 -1.92 17.69 10.05
N VAL A 72 -0.76 18.36 10.04
CA VAL A 72 -0.49 19.46 9.09
C VAL A 72 -0.37 18.92 7.65
N ILE A 73 0.33 17.81 7.43
CA ILE A 73 0.52 17.23 6.09
C ILE A 73 -0.82 16.78 5.46
N ARG A 74 -1.77 16.33 6.30
CA ARG A 74 -3.12 15.94 5.85
C ARG A 74 -4.02 17.13 5.52
N HIS A 75 -3.60 18.36 5.82
CA HIS A 75 -4.39 19.52 5.46
C HIS A 75 -4.54 19.61 3.92
N PRO A 76 -5.75 19.93 3.40
CA PRO A 76 -6.01 20.00 1.95
C PRO A 76 -5.01 20.87 1.17
N TYR A 77 -4.58 21.98 1.77
CA TYR A 77 -3.53 22.86 1.22
C TYR A 77 -2.24 22.12 0.83
N ILE A 78 -1.72 21.26 1.71
CA ILE A 78 -0.49 20.50 1.47
C ILE A 78 -0.78 19.27 0.61
N LEU A 79 -1.91 18.59 0.83
CA LEU A 79 -2.30 17.44 0.02
C LEU A 79 -2.47 17.80 -1.45
N ASN A 80 -3.09 18.95 -1.77
CA ASN A 80 -3.27 19.41 -3.14
C ASN A 80 -1.92 19.70 -3.81
N TYR A 81 -1.01 20.37 -3.11
CA TYR A 81 0.36 20.57 -3.57
C TYR A 81 1.07 19.24 -3.86
N VAL A 82 1.03 18.30 -2.91
CA VAL A 82 1.63 16.96 -3.07
C VAL A 82 1.00 16.23 -4.25
N ASN A 83 -0.33 16.27 -4.38
CA ASN A 83 -1.07 15.63 -5.45
C ASN A 83 -0.66 16.15 -6.83
N GLN A 84 -0.57 17.46 -7.00
CA GLN A 84 -0.15 18.04 -8.28
C GLN A 84 1.27 17.62 -8.65
N LYS A 85 2.22 17.66 -7.70
CA LYS A 85 3.60 17.24 -7.96
C LYS A 85 3.70 15.73 -8.24
N LEU A 86 2.80 14.91 -7.69
CA LEU A 86 2.68 13.48 -8.04
C LEU A 86 2.22 13.30 -9.49
N ILE A 87 1.19 14.02 -9.91
CA ILE A 87 0.65 13.99 -11.28
C ILE A 87 1.74 14.35 -12.29
N ASP A 88 2.55 15.39 -12.00
CA ASP A 88 3.67 15.79 -12.85
C ASP A 88 4.75 14.69 -12.95
N CYS A 89 4.89 13.84 -11.91
CA CYS A 89 5.78 12.68 -11.92
C CYS A 89 5.18 11.44 -12.61
N ALA A 90 3.90 11.46 -13.01
CA ALA A 90 3.21 10.27 -13.50
C ALA A 90 3.83 9.71 -14.77
N PHE A 91 4.34 10.56 -15.66
CA PHE A 91 4.99 10.11 -16.91
C PHE A 91 6.21 9.20 -16.63
N PHE A 92 7.15 9.67 -15.80
CA PHE A 92 8.33 8.88 -15.43
C PHE A 92 7.95 7.60 -14.69
N TYR A 93 6.92 7.65 -13.85
CA TYR A 93 6.43 6.47 -13.15
C TYR A 93 5.80 5.46 -14.10
N SER A 94 5.03 5.92 -15.09
CA SER A 94 4.42 5.09 -16.14
C SER A 94 5.48 4.38 -16.97
N LEU A 95 6.52 5.12 -17.39
CA LEU A 95 7.65 4.57 -18.13
C LEU A 95 8.36 3.47 -17.33
N HIS A 96 8.50 3.66 -16.01
CA HIS A 96 9.12 2.68 -15.13
C HIS A 96 8.26 1.42 -14.95
N ILE A 97 6.93 1.54 -14.87
CA ILE A 97 6.02 0.38 -14.85
C ILE A 97 6.10 -0.37 -16.19
N LEU A 98 5.99 0.35 -17.30
CA LEU A 98 6.05 -0.23 -18.64
C LEU A 98 7.36 -0.99 -18.87
N ALA A 99 8.48 -0.41 -18.45
CA ALA A 99 9.78 -1.06 -18.47
C ALA A 99 9.80 -2.41 -17.75
N PHE A 100 9.29 -2.48 -16.51
CA PHE A 100 9.24 -3.74 -15.75
C PHE A 100 8.24 -4.74 -16.33
N LEU A 101 7.15 -4.27 -16.93
CA LEU A 101 6.22 -5.13 -17.65
C LEU A 101 6.87 -5.73 -18.89
N VAL A 102 7.59 -4.94 -19.68
CA VAL A 102 8.37 -5.43 -20.83
C VAL A 102 9.43 -6.43 -20.37
N PHE A 103 10.14 -6.15 -19.28
CA PHE A 103 11.09 -7.09 -18.68
C PHE A 103 10.45 -8.44 -18.35
N PHE A 104 9.29 -8.41 -17.68
CA PHE A 104 8.55 -9.61 -17.31
C PHE A 104 8.09 -10.40 -18.55
N LEU A 105 7.57 -9.71 -19.58
CA LEU A 105 7.18 -10.34 -20.84
C LEU A 105 8.38 -10.92 -21.62
N LEU A 106 9.53 -10.26 -21.59
CA LEU A 106 10.76 -10.78 -22.19
C LEU A 106 11.22 -12.07 -21.51
N LEU A 107 11.13 -12.15 -20.18
CA LEU A 107 11.43 -13.37 -19.44
C LEU A 107 10.44 -14.49 -19.78
N ALA A 108 9.14 -14.18 -19.81
CA ALA A 108 8.12 -15.15 -20.20
C ALA A 108 8.35 -15.66 -21.63
N TRP A 109 8.69 -14.78 -22.58
CA TRP A 109 9.01 -15.17 -23.95
C TRP A 109 10.25 -16.06 -24.03
N HIS A 110 11.30 -15.75 -23.29
CA HIS A 110 12.51 -16.58 -23.29
C HIS A 110 12.26 -17.99 -22.70
N VAL A 111 11.34 -18.15 -21.74
CA VAL A 111 10.94 -19.48 -21.23
C VAL A 111 10.36 -20.38 -22.32
N PHE A 112 9.54 -19.84 -23.23
CA PHE A 112 8.89 -20.64 -24.28
C PHE A 112 9.84 -21.07 -25.41
N SER A 113 10.89 -20.29 -25.70
CA SER A 113 11.91 -20.67 -26.68
C SER A 113 13.23 -19.95 -26.42
N ARG A 114 14.29 -20.73 -26.22
CA ARG A 114 15.65 -20.21 -26.00
C ARG A 114 16.35 -19.95 -27.33
N ASN A 115 16.77 -18.71 -27.56
CA ASN A 115 17.53 -18.27 -28.72
C ASN A 115 18.65 -17.33 -28.27
N LEU A 116 19.86 -17.48 -28.84
CA LEU A 116 21.02 -16.63 -28.52
C LEU A 116 20.73 -15.12 -28.67
N PHE A 117 19.92 -14.74 -29.66
CA PHE A 117 19.48 -13.34 -29.84
C PHE A 117 18.69 -12.82 -28.64
N LYS A 118 17.79 -13.64 -28.07
CA LYS A 118 16.98 -13.25 -26.90
C LYS A 118 17.85 -13.14 -25.66
N ASP A 119 18.85 -14.01 -25.53
CA ASP A 119 19.80 -14.04 -24.41
C ASP A 119 20.59 -12.73 -24.37
N PHE A 120 21.05 -12.27 -25.54
CA PHE A 120 21.72 -10.99 -25.69
C PHE A 120 20.79 -9.82 -25.38
N LEU A 121 19.55 -9.84 -25.87
CA LEU A 121 18.55 -8.80 -25.63
C LEU A 121 18.22 -8.67 -24.14
N ILE A 122 17.98 -9.78 -23.43
CA ILE A 122 17.73 -9.80 -21.99
C ILE A 122 18.95 -9.32 -21.21
N THR A 123 20.15 -9.70 -21.64
CA THR A 123 21.40 -9.27 -21.00
C THR A 123 21.61 -7.75 -21.14
N ILE A 124 21.42 -7.19 -22.35
CA ILE A 124 21.48 -5.74 -22.57
C ILE A 124 20.44 -5.02 -21.72
N PHE A 125 19.20 -5.50 -21.75
CA PHE A 125 18.11 -4.92 -21.00
C PHE A 125 18.46 -4.91 -19.50
N THR A 126 18.82 -6.07 -18.94
CA THR A 126 19.23 -6.21 -17.54
C THR A 126 20.42 -5.31 -17.20
N GLY A 127 21.41 -5.19 -18.08
CA GLY A 127 22.56 -4.30 -17.90
C GLY A 127 22.18 -2.82 -17.85
N ILE A 128 21.29 -2.36 -18.73
CA ILE A 128 20.76 -0.98 -18.72
C ILE A 128 20.00 -0.71 -17.42
N PHE A 129 19.12 -1.61 -16.99
CA PHE A 129 18.36 -1.46 -15.74
C PHE A 129 19.25 -1.54 -14.50
N PHE A 130 20.29 -2.35 -14.52
CA PHE A 130 21.30 -2.40 -13.48
C PHE A 130 22.04 -1.05 -13.39
N MET A 131 22.42 -0.45 -14.52
CA MET A 131 23.03 0.88 -14.56
C MET A 131 22.10 1.94 -13.96
N PHE A 132 20.82 1.95 -14.34
CA PHE A 132 19.82 2.84 -13.73
C PHE A 132 19.65 2.60 -12.23
N LEU A 133 19.69 1.35 -11.78
CA LEU A 133 19.62 1.01 -10.36
C LEU A 133 20.83 1.58 -9.61
N VAL A 134 22.04 1.41 -10.13
CA VAL A 134 23.28 1.95 -9.55
C VAL A 134 23.24 3.48 -9.53
N LEU A 135 22.81 4.12 -10.62
CA LEU A 135 22.62 5.56 -10.68
C LEU A 135 21.63 6.05 -9.61
N LYS A 136 20.49 5.38 -9.48
CA LYS A 136 19.50 5.68 -8.44
C LYS A 136 20.07 5.48 -7.03
N GLY A 137 20.88 4.44 -6.82
CA GLY A 137 21.57 4.16 -5.56
C GLY A 137 22.56 5.27 -5.19
N THR A 138 23.41 5.68 -6.14
CA THR A 138 24.41 6.73 -5.93
C THR A 138 23.77 8.11 -5.72
N ILE A 139 22.74 8.45 -6.49
CA ILE A 139 21.95 9.68 -6.29
C ILE A 139 21.35 9.68 -4.89
N LYS A 140 20.70 8.60 -4.47
CA LYS A 140 20.05 8.54 -3.15
C LYS A 140 21.05 8.59 -2.00
N ALA A 141 22.19 7.93 -2.13
CA ALA A 141 23.28 7.96 -1.15
C ALA A 141 23.88 9.37 -1.01
N ARG A 142 23.98 10.13 -2.11
CA ARG A 142 24.45 11.53 -2.06
C ARG A 142 23.41 12.49 -1.48
N ILE A 143 22.14 12.35 -1.87
CA ILE A 143 21.08 13.30 -1.50
C ILE A 143 20.61 13.09 -0.06
N THR A 144 20.54 11.84 0.42
CA THR A 144 19.92 11.53 1.70
C THR A 144 20.97 11.07 2.71
N LYS A 145 21.22 11.87 3.76
CA LYS A 145 22.08 11.48 4.89
C LYS A 145 21.63 10.20 5.61
N SER A 146 20.35 9.82 5.48
CA SER A 146 19.78 8.60 6.04
C SER A 146 19.02 7.82 4.96
N VAL A 147 19.60 6.73 4.48
CA VAL A 147 18.93 5.82 3.55
C VAL A 147 17.88 5.02 4.33
N SER A 148 16.64 5.01 3.84
CA SER A 148 15.58 4.18 4.45
C SER A 148 15.95 2.70 4.38
N THR A 149 15.75 1.96 5.48
CA THR A 149 15.98 0.50 5.55
C THR A 149 15.25 -0.24 4.44
N TRP A 150 14.02 0.16 4.13
CA TRP A 150 13.23 -0.40 3.03
C TRP A 150 13.85 -0.16 1.65
N PHE A 151 14.56 0.94 1.46
CA PHE A 151 15.27 1.18 0.22
C PHE A 151 16.44 0.22 0.06
N ILE A 152 17.21 -0.03 1.13
CA ILE A 152 18.33 -0.97 1.11
C ILE A 152 17.84 -2.38 0.78
N VAL A 153 16.79 -2.85 1.47
CA VAL A 153 16.19 -4.17 1.23
C VAL A 153 15.72 -4.29 -0.22
N ALA A 154 14.99 -3.29 -0.73
CA ALA A 154 14.54 -3.30 -2.12
C ALA A 154 15.70 -3.24 -3.13
N PHE A 155 16.75 -2.47 -2.83
CA PHE A 155 17.93 -2.38 -3.68
C PHE A 155 18.67 -3.72 -3.77
N CYS A 156 18.91 -4.37 -2.62
CA CYS A 156 19.49 -5.72 -2.57
C CYS A 156 18.62 -6.75 -3.30
N PHE A 157 17.30 -6.69 -3.13
CA PHE A 157 16.38 -7.60 -3.82
C PHE A 157 16.36 -7.41 -5.35
N ASN A 158 16.47 -6.17 -5.83
CA ASN A 158 16.62 -5.89 -7.27
C ASN A 158 17.95 -6.44 -7.81
N ILE A 159 19.07 -6.25 -7.08
CA ILE A 159 20.36 -6.84 -7.47
C ILE A 159 20.26 -8.36 -7.54
N PHE A 160 19.67 -8.99 -6.52
CA PHE A 160 19.46 -10.43 -6.49
C PHE A 160 18.65 -10.91 -7.70
N THR A 161 17.59 -10.18 -8.05
CA THR A 161 16.77 -10.48 -9.23
C THR A 161 17.60 -10.42 -10.50
N TYR A 162 18.36 -9.34 -10.73
CA TYR A 162 19.19 -9.20 -11.92
C TYR A 162 20.30 -10.26 -11.99
N MET A 163 20.91 -10.61 -10.85
CA MET A 163 21.87 -11.70 -10.77
C MET A 163 21.24 -13.07 -11.10
N ALA A 164 20.06 -13.35 -10.55
CA ALA A 164 19.30 -14.57 -10.87
C ALA A 164 18.90 -14.62 -12.36
N THR A 165 18.59 -13.47 -12.95
CA THR A 165 18.25 -13.34 -14.38
C THR A 165 19.47 -13.61 -15.27
N LEU A 166 20.62 -13.03 -14.93
CA LEU A 166 21.87 -13.26 -15.66
C LEU A 166 22.33 -14.71 -15.51
N ALA A 167 22.23 -15.27 -14.31
CA ALA A 167 22.50 -16.68 -14.08
C ALA A 167 21.55 -17.55 -14.91
N TYR A 168 20.26 -17.23 -14.96
CA TYR A 168 19.29 -17.97 -15.77
C TYR A 168 19.67 -18.01 -17.26
N VAL A 169 20.08 -16.88 -17.82
CA VAL A 169 20.44 -16.76 -19.23
C VAL A 169 21.77 -17.46 -19.54
N TRP A 170 22.80 -17.28 -18.71
CA TRP A 170 24.17 -17.70 -19.04
C TRP A 170 24.55 -19.08 -18.51
N LEU A 171 23.97 -19.52 -17.39
CA LEU A 171 24.35 -20.78 -16.74
C LEU A 171 24.14 -22.01 -17.64
N PRO A 172 23.08 -22.11 -18.45
CA PRO A 172 22.94 -23.20 -19.41
C PRO A 172 24.03 -23.23 -20.50
N THR A 173 24.55 -22.06 -20.87
CA THR A 173 25.65 -21.93 -21.84
C THR A 173 26.99 -22.31 -21.20
N VAL A 174 27.23 -21.85 -19.98
CA VAL A 174 28.45 -22.18 -19.21
C VAL A 174 28.50 -23.68 -18.90
N PHE A 175 27.38 -24.26 -18.46
CA PHE A 175 27.29 -25.70 -18.24
C PHE A 175 27.33 -26.51 -19.54
N GLY A 176 27.24 -25.88 -20.72
CA GLY A 176 27.44 -26.58 -22.00
C GLY A 176 28.89 -27.04 -22.21
N TYR A 177 29.85 -26.50 -21.45
CA TYR A 177 31.28 -26.80 -21.59
C TYR A 177 31.77 -27.97 -20.73
N ASP A 178 30.99 -28.42 -19.73
CA ASP A 178 31.38 -29.48 -18.80
C ASP A 178 30.18 -30.41 -18.49
N ASP A 179 30.41 -31.72 -18.51
CA ASP A 179 29.41 -32.79 -18.34
C ASP A 179 29.32 -33.32 -16.90
N TYR A 180 30.12 -32.80 -15.97
CA TYR A 180 30.12 -33.28 -14.59
C TYR A 180 28.81 -32.90 -13.84
N HIS A 181 28.12 -33.92 -13.28
CA HIS A 181 26.86 -33.82 -12.51
C HIS A 181 25.59 -33.37 -13.28
N LEU A 182 25.20 -34.11 -14.32
CA LEU A 182 23.98 -33.88 -15.12
C LEU A 182 22.70 -33.66 -14.29
N GLU A 183 22.49 -34.45 -13.23
CA GLU A 183 21.30 -34.34 -12.37
C GLU A 183 21.22 -33.01 -11.63
N VAL A 184 22.33 -32.56 -11.04
CA VAL A 184 22.41 -31.28 -10.32
C VAL A 184 22.18 -30.12 -11.29
N LYS A 185 22.79 -30.19 -12.48
CA LYS A 185 22.61 -29.21 -13.56
C LYS A 185 21.14 -29.08 -13.96
N LYS A 186 20.42 -30.21 -14.11
CA LYS A 186 18.99 -30.23 -14.46
C LYS A 186 18.15 -29.56 -13.38
N ILE A 187 18.40 -29.88 -12.10
CA ILE A 187 17.72 -29.27 -10.96
C ILE A 187 17.95 -27.76 -10.93
N VAL A 188 19.21 -27.32 -10.99
CA VAL A 188 19.55 -25.88 -10.94
C VAL A 188 18.93 -25.13 -12.12
N THR A 189 19.04 -25.68 -13.34
CA THR A 189 18.48 -25.06 -14.55
C THR A 189 16.95 -24.95 -14.50
N TRP A 190 16.28 -25.83 -13.75
CA TRP A 190 14.83 -25.81 -13.59
C TRP A 190 14.35 -24.82 -12.51
N PHE A 191 15.05 -24.74 -11.37
CA PHE A 191 14.70 -23.81 -10.29
C PHE A 191 15.03 -22.35 -10.61
N LEU A 192 16.11 -22.10 -11.34
CA LEU A 192 16.60 -20.76 -11.62
C LEU A 192 15.60 -19.84 -12.37
N PRO A 193 14.91 -20.27 -13.44
CA PRO A 193 13.85 -19.47 -14.06
C PRO A 193 12.69 -19.18 -13.11
N ILE A 194 12.29 -20.15 -12.29
CA ILE A 194 11.19 -19.98 -11.33
C ILE A 194 11.55 -18.87 -10.34
N ILE A 195 12.76 -18.89 -9.78
CA ILE A 195 13.27 -17.86 -8.88
C ILE A 195 13.36 -16.50 -9.60
N ALA A 196 13.86 -16.46 -10.83
CA ALA A 196 13.97 -15.24 -11.62
C ALA A 196 12.58 -14.60 -11.90
N ILE A 197 11.58 -15.40 -12.28
CA ILE A 197 10.23 -14.92 -12.59
C ILE A 197 9.51 -14.44 -11.32
N ILE A 198 9.57 -15.22 -10.24
CA ILE A 198 8.94 -14.84 -8.96
C ILE A 198 9.60 -13.57 -8.40
N SER A 199 10.92 -13.44 -8.50
CA SER A 199 11.62 -12.22 -8.06
C SER A 199 11.33 -11.01 -8.95
N ALA A 200 11.22 -11.19 -10.27
CA ALA A 200 10.77 -10.15 -11.19
C ALA A 200 9.33 -9.69 -10.89
N TRP A 201 8.41 -10.63 -10.63
CA TRP A 201 7.04 -10.34 -10.21
C TRP A 201 6.99 -9.57 -8.89
N ALA A 202 7.78 -9.97 -7.89
CA ALA A 202 7.86 -9.28 -6.61
C ALA A 202 8.40 -7.84 -6.76
N ASN A 203 9.36 -7.60 -7.68
CA ASN A 203 9.81 -6.24 -8.01
C ASN A 203 8.74 -5.41 -8.70
N LEU A 204 7.95 -6.01 -9.60
CA LEU A 204 6.82 -5.35 -10.24
C LEU A 204 5.80 -4.89 -9.19
N LEU A 205 5.41 -5.77 -8.26
CA LEU A 205 4.56 -5.41 -7.12
C LEU A 205 5.17 -4.28 -6.28
N TYR A 206 6.48 -4.34 -6.01
CA TYR A 206 7.17 -3.29 -5.25
C TYR A 206 7.06 -1.91 -5.92
N ILE A 207 7.14 -1.87 -7.25
CA ILE A 207 7.01 -0.62 -8.02
C ILE A 207 5.56 -0.15 -8.04
N MET A 208 4.59 -1.06 -8.24
CA MET A 208 3.15 -0.76 -8.23
C MET A 208 2.64 -0.27 -6.88
N ARG A 209 3.42 -0.41 -5.79
CA ARG A 209 3.09 0.07 -4.45
C ARG A 209 2.79 1.58 -4.35
N LYS A 210 3.23 2.40 -5.31
CA LYS A 210 2.93 3.85 -5.33
C LYS A 210 1.61 4.19 -6.02
N SER A 211 1.10 3.27 -6.82
CA SER A 211 -0.19 3.37 -7.52
C SER A 211 -1.36 3.21 -6.54
N PRO A 212 -2.63 3.48 -6.91
CA PRO A 212 -3.78 3.16 -6.07
C PRO A 212 -3.82 1.68 -5.64
N PHE A 213 -3.30 0.77 -6.48
CA PHE A 213 -3.17 -0.65 -6.13
C PHE A 213 -2.19 -0.90 -4.97
N GLY A 214 -1.40 0.10 -4.57
CA GLY A 214 -0.53 0.04 -3.42
C GLY A 214 -1.26 -0.31 -2.12
N ILE A 215 -2.51 0.10 -1.97
CA ILE A 215 -3.35 -0.25 -0.82
C ILE A 215 -3.47 -1.77 -0.70
N TYR A 216 -3.86 -2.45 -1.78
CA TYR A 216 -3.99 -3.91 -1.82
C TYR A 216 -2.64 -4.61 -1.62
N ILE A 217 -1.54 -4.07 -2.15
CA ILE A 217 -0.20 -4.64 -1.94
C ILE A 217 0.19 -4.56 -0.45
N PHE A 218 -0.13 -3.46 0.24
CA PHE A 218 0.11 -3.35 1.69
C PHE A 218 -0.76 -4.31 2.50
N MET A 219 -2.04 -4.45 2.12
CA MET A 219 -2.93 -5.41 2.74
C MET A 219 -2.41 -6.83 2.56
N MET A 220 -2.08 -7.23 1.32
CA MET A 220 -1.49 -8.52 0.99
C MET A 220 -0.20 -8.79 1.77
N THR A 221 0.72 -7.82 1.85
CA THR A 221 1.98 -7.99 2.59
C THR A 221 1.74 -8.21 4.09
N ARG A 222 0.73 -7.53 4.67
CA ARG A 222 0.36 -7.70 6.07
C ARG A 222 -0.32 -9.06 6.31
N ILE A 223 -1.21 -9.48 5.40
CA ILE A 223 -1.84 -10.80 5.43
C ILE A 223 -0.77 -11.89 5.32
N LEU A 224 0.18 -11.77 4.39
CA LEU A 224 1.29 -12.72 4.24
C LEU A 224 2.16 -12.80 5.49
N ARG A 225 2.40 -11.67 6.18
CA ARG A 225 3.09 -11.68 7.48
C ARG A 225 2.28 -12.40 8.55
N SER A 226 0.98 -12.15 8.64
CA SER A 226 0.09 -12.84 9.56
C SER A 226 0.09 -14.35 9.29
N PHE A 227 0.01 -14.72 8.02
CA PHE A 227 0.12 -16.10 7.57
C PHE A 227 1.46 -16.71 7.96
N ALA A 228 2.59 -16.01 7.79
CA ALA A 228 3.91 -16.52 8.19
C ALA A 228 4.01 -16.80 9.71
N HIS A 229 3.32 -16.01 10.54
CA HIS A 229 3.23 -16.32 11.97
C HIS A 229 2.47 -17.63 12.23
N ILE A 230 1.32 -17.83 11.56
CA ILE A 230 0.53 -19.07 11.67
C ILE A 230 1.29 -20.26 11.05
N ALA A 231 2.06 -20.02 9.99
CA ALA A 231 2.90 -21.00 9.33
C ALA A 231 3.89 -21.68 10.30
N THR A 232 4.23 -21.00 11.40
CA THR A 232 5.08 -21.58 12.46
C THR A 232 4.42 -22.77 13.17
N ILE A 233 3.08 -22.78 13.28
CA ILE A 233 2.32 -23.92 13.82
C ILE A 233 1.99 -24.89 12.68
N TRP A 234 1.57 -24.34 11.54
CA TRP A 234 1.10 -25.12 10.39
C TRP A 234 2.18 -25.97 9.72
N ILE A 235 3.42 -25.47 9.56
CA ILE A 235 4.53 -26.22 8.93
C ILE A 235 4.89 -27.47 9.76
N PRO A 236 5.13 -27.41 11.08
CA PRO A 236 5.36 -28.61 11.88
C PRO A 236 4.19 -29.61 11.82
N THR A 237 2.95 -29.12 11.84
CA THR A 237 1.77 -29.98 11.69
C THR A 237 1.76 -30.70 10.34
N LEU A 238 2.00 -29.96 9.24
CA LEU A 238 2.09 -30.52 7.90
C LEU A 238 3.17 -31.61 7.83
N ILE A 239 4.36 -31.34 8.35
CA ILE A 239 5.48 -32.29 8.35
C ILE A 239 5.15 -33.53 9.19
N ALA A 240 4.59 -33.37 10.38
CA ALA A 240 4.22 -34.48 11.26
C ALA A 240 3.21 -35.43 10.61
N PHE A 241 2.15 -34.89 10.02
CA PHE A 241 1.16 -35.70 9.31
C PHE A 241 1.72 -36.30 8.01
N SER A 242 2.59 -35.58 7.29
CA SER A 242 3.25 -36.12 6.10
C SER A 242 4.07 -37.36 6.43
N PHE A 243 4.81 -37.33 7.55
CA PHE A 243 5.54 -38.50 8.02
C PHE A 243 4.63 -39.61 8.54
N ALA A 244 3.52 -39.27 9.22
CA ALA A 244 2.54 -40.27 9.66
C ALA A 244 1.93 -41.03 8.45
N PHE A 245 1.52 -40.30 7.41
CA PHE A 245 1.04 -40.90 6.16
C PHE A 245 2.13 -41.69 5.46
N LEU A 246 3.35 -41.16 5.38
CA LEU A 246 4.47 -41.91 4.81
C LEU A 246 4.71 -43.22 5.56
N LEU A 247 4.67 -43.23 6.89
CA LEU A 247 4.91 -44.42 7.70
C LEU A 247 3.85 -45.51 7.54
N ILE A 248 2.57 -45.12 7.40
CA ILE A 248 1.44 -46.05 7.29
C ILE A 248 1.25 -46.52 5.84
N MET A 249 1.43 -45.63 4.87
CA MET A 249 1.24 -45.94 3.45
C MET A 249 2.47 -46.58 2.81
N ARG A 250 3.63 -46.64 3.50
CA ARG A 250 4.91 -47.14 2.94
C ARG A 250 4.80 -48.52 2.27
N ASP A 251 3.98 -49.41 2.83
CA ASP A 251 3.89 -50.81 2.41
C ASP A 251 2.70 -51.06 1.46
N THR A 252 1.92 -50.02 1.17
CA THR A 252 0.66 -50.17 0.41
C THR A 252 0.87 -50.18 -1.09
N GLY A 253 2.01 -49.68 -1.58
CA GLY A 253 2.31 -49.54 -3.01
C GLY A 253 1.47 -48.52 -3.76
N VAL A 254 0.64 -47.75 -3.05
CA VAL A 254 -0.18 -46.69 -3.62
C VAL A 254 0.72 -45.51 -3.96
N LYS A 255 0.60 -44.93 -5.16
CA LYS A 255 1.38 -43.72 -5.52
C LYS A 255 0.84 -42.51 -4.75
N PRO A 256 1.68 -41.59 -4.22
CA PRO A 256 3.12 -41.44 -4.40
C PRO A 256 3.98 -42.10 -3.30
N TRP A 257 3.46 -43.07 -2.55
CA TRP A 257 4.20 -43.77 -1.50
C TRP A 257 4.89 -45.03 -2.09
N PRO A 258 6.21 -45.00 -2.37
CA PRO A 258 6.88 -46.13 -2.99
C PRO A 258 6.97 -47.33 -2.04
N LEU A 259 6.91 -48.55 -2.58
CA LEU A 259 7.36 -49.75 -1.86
C LEU A 259 8.87 -49.63 -1.61
N ILE A 260 9.25 -49.42 -0.36
CA ILE A 260 10.66 -49.36 0.07
C ILE A 260 11.38 -50.69 -0.23
N ASP A 261 10.69 -51.82 -0.04
CA ASP A 261 11.31 -53.16 -0.12
C ASP A 261 11.89 -53.53 -1.50
N GLN A 262 11.49 -52.86 -2.58
CA GLN A 262 12.01 -53.15 -3.94
C GLN A 262 12.92 -52.07 -4.54
N GLN A 263 12.92 -50.83 -4.03
CA GLN A 263 13.63 -49.72 -4.68
C GLN A 263 14.76 -49.11 -3.85
N THR A 264 14.85 -49.38 -2.54
CA THR A 264 15.73 -48.64 -1.61
C THR A 264 17.22 -48.88 -1.85
N GLU A 265 17.64 -50.05 -2.34
CA GLU A 265 19.08 -50.34 -2.49
C GLU A 265 19.78 -49.43 -3.51
N ASN A 266 19.06 -48.83 -4.46
CA ASN A 266 19.64 -47.99 -5.51
C ASN A 266 19.08 -46.55 -5.55
N MET A 267 18.36 -46.10 -4.52
CA MET A 267 17.83 -44.73 -4.52
C MET A 267 18.93 -43.71 -4.24
N THR A 268 19.08 -42.75 -5.15
CA THR A 268 19.96 -41.60 -4.94
C THR A 268 19.37 -40.66 -3.88
N MET A 269 20.22 -39.91 -3.16
CA MET A 269 19.78 -38.92 -2.16
C MET A 269 18.75 -37.92 -2.73
N VAL A 270 18.85 -37.58 -4.02
CA VAL A 270 17.89 -36.73 -4.74
C VAL A 270 16.52 -37.38 -4.84
N GLN A 271 16.46 -38.68 -5.18
CA GLN A 271 15.20 -39.40 -5.29
C GLN A 271 14.49 -39.50 -3.93
N THR A 272 15.24 -39.78 -2.86
CA THR A 272 14.69 -39.79 -1.50
C THR A 272 14.08 -38.43 -1.13
N MET A 273 14.76 -37.33 -1.45
CA MET A 273 14.24 -35.99 -1.23
C MET A 273 12.98 -35.69 -2.06
N LEU A 274 12.91 -36.18 -3.30
CA LEU A 274 11.72 -36.03 -4.14
C LEU A 274 10.52 -36.83 -3.59
N VAL A 275 10.73 -38.04 -3.08
CA VAL A 275 9.66 -38.85 -2.45
C VAL A 275 9.12 -38.12 -1.22
N ILE A 276 10.00 -37.60 -0.36
CA ILE A 276 9.59 -36.83 0.81
C ILE A 276 8.83 -35.56 0.38
N LEU A 277 9.33 -34.83 -0.62
CA LEU A 277 8.68 -33.63 -1.15
C LEU A 277 7.30 -33.95 -1.75
N GLN A 278 7.15 -35.07 -2.45
CA GLN A 278 5.87 -35.54 -3.00
C GLN A 278 4.88 -35.90 -1.89
N ALA A 279 5.32 -36.59 -0.84
CA ALA A 279 4.48 -36.91 0.32
C ALA A 279 4.01 -35.65 1.06
N VAL A 280 4.93 -34.68 1.26
CA VAL A 280 4.63 -33.35 1.82
C VAL A 280 3.64 -32.60 0.94
N THR A 281 3.81 -32.64 -0.37
CA THR A 281 2.91 -31.98 -1.34
C THR A 281 1.51 -32.61 -1.32
N LYS A 282 1.40 -33.95 -1.35
CA LYS A 282 0.10 -34.65 -1.27
C LYS A 282 -0.60 -34.41 0.08
N THR A 283 0.15 -34.34 1.17
CA THR A 283 -0.40 -33.98 2.49
C THR A 283 -0.88 -32.53 2.49
N SER A 284 -0.17 -31.62 1.81
CA SER A 284 -0.60 -30.23 1.65
C SER A 284 -1.86 -30.08 0.81
N THR A 285 -2.04 -30.86 -0.27
CA THR A 285 -3.27 -30.82 -1.10
C THR A 285 -4.45 -31.40 -0.32
N MET A 286 -4.22 -32.50 0.41
CA MET A 286 -5.20 -33.10 1.32
C MET A 286 -5.68 -32.08 2.37
N MET A 287 -4.79 -31.25 2.89
CA MET A 287 -5.12 -30.21 3.87
C MET A 287 -5.96 -29.05 3.32
N ILE A 288 -5.87 -28.77 2.01
CA ILE A 288 -6.70 -27.73 1.37
C ILE A 288 -8.15 -28.22 1.21
N GLY A 289 -8.38 -29.54 1.28
CA GLY A 289 -9.68 -30.18 1.11
C GLY A 289 -9.78 -31.06 -0.13
N GLU A 290 -8.72 -31.17 -0.94
CA GLU A 290 -8.61 -32.17 -2.00
C GLU A 290 -8.15 -33.50 -1.39
N VAL A 291 -9.03 -34.13 -0.63
CA VAL A 291 -8.79 -35.46 -0.09
C VAL A 291 -9.20 -36.47 -1.17
N ASP A 292 -8.26 -36.88 -2.03
CA ASP A 292 -8.45 -38.10 -2.80
C ASP A 292 -8.27 -39.30 -1.87
N ALA A 293 -9.29 -39.53 -1.04
CA ALA A 293 -9.29 -40.55 -0.01
C ALA A 293 -9.45 -41.95 -0.59
N ASN A 294 -9.83 -42.09 -1.87
CA ASN A 294 -10.15 -43.39 -2.47
C ASN A 294 -8.96 -44.35 -2.31
N ASP A 295 -7.78 -43.88 -2.67
CA ASP A 295 -6.48 -44.55 -2.48
C ASP A 295 -6.20 -45.02 -1.04
N ILE A 296 -6.67 -44.27 -0.03
CA ILE A 296 -6.38 -44.50 1.40
C ILE A 296 -7.49 -45.33 2.06
N LEU A 297 -8.71 -45.24 1.56
CA LEU A 297 -9.86 -46.00 2.03
C LEU A 297 -9.86 -47.42 1.44
N ASP A 298 -9.38 -47.57 0.20
CA ASP A 298 -9.27 -48.86 -0.49
C ASP A 298 -8.32 -49.84 0.21
N THR A 299 -7.40 -49.35 1.05
CA THR A 299 -6.54 -50.21 1.88
C THR A 299 -7.33 -51.04 2.89
N ASN A 300 -8.61 -50.75 3.14
CA ASN A 300 -9.51 -51.47 4.08
C ASN A 300 -8.94 -51.61 5.51
N GLN A 301 -7.98 -50.75 5.87
CA GLN A 301 -7.37 -50.73 7.19
C GLN A 301 -7.96 -49.58 8.02
N TRP A 302 -8.41 -49.90 9.23
CA TRP A 302 -9.02 -48.92 10.13
C TRP A 302 -8.05 -47.82 10.59
N ILE A 303 -6.74 -48.11 10.64
CA ILE A 303 -5.69 -47.17 11.08
C ILE A 303 -5.56 -45.95 10.15
N PRO A 304 -5.35 -46.11 8.81
CA PRO A 304 -5.40 -44.99 7.87
C PRO A 304 -6.68 -44.17 7.96
N SER A 305 -7.85 -44.80 8.05
CA SER A 305 -9.13 -44.09 8.12
C SER A 305 -9.24 -43.20 9.36
N ILE A 306 -8.80 -43.67 10.52
CA ILE A 306 -8.76 -42.85 11.74
C ILE A 306 -7.76 -41.71 11.59
N LEU A 307 -6.58 -41.97 11.01
CA LEU A 307 -5.58 -40.91 10.79
C LEU A 307 -6.11 -39.81 9.88
N VAL A 308 -6.78 -40.18 8.78
CA VAL A 308 -7.42 -39.24 7.85
C VAL A 308 -8.47 -38.40 8.57
N LEU A 309 -9.32 -39.01 9.41
CA LEU A 309 -10.35 -38.30 10.17
C LEU A 309 -9.75 -37.31 11.18
N VAL A 310 -8.72 -37.73 11.94
CA VAL A 310 -8.02 -36.85 12.89
C VAL A 310 -7.33 -35.70 12.15
N PHE A 311 -6.71 -35.99 11.01
CA PHE A 311 -6.09 -34.99 10.14
C PHE A 311 -7.12 -33.97 9.65
N GLU A 312 -8.28 -34.40 9.19
CA GLU A 312 -9.35 -33.51 8.69
C GLU A 312 -9.85 -32.58 9.78
N ILE A 313 -10.12 -33.09 10.99
CA ILE A 313 -10.56 -32.27 12.12
C ILE A 313 -9.50 -31.23 12.51
N ILE A 314 -8.24 -31.64 12.64
CA ILE A 314 -7.18 -30.75 13.13
C ILE A 314 -6.74 -29.76 12.05
N THR A 315 -6.50 -30.23 10.84
CA THR A 315 -5.83 -29.43 9.80
C THR A 315 -6.82 -28.71 8.89
N VAL A 316 -7.84 -29.42 8.40
CA VAL A 316 -8.83 -28.85 7.47
C VAL A 316 -9.86 -28.02 8.23
N ILE A 317 -10.38 -28.50 9.37
CA ILE A 317 -11.43 -27.78 10.11
C ILE A 317 -10.84 -26.73 11.05
N LEU A 318 -9.90 -27.07 11.93
CA LEU A 318 -9.38 -26.11 12.91
C LEU A 318 -8.39 -25.11 12.30
N LEU A 319 -7.32 -25.58 11.63
CA LEU A 319 -6.28 -24.66 11.12
C LEU A 319 -6.77 -23.77 9.96
N MET A 320 -7.62 -24.27 9.07
CA MET A 320 -8.19 -23.44 7.99
C MET A 320 -9.09 -22.33 8.54
N ASN A 321 -9.98 -22.66 9.49
CA ASN A 321 -10.85 -21.64 10.13
C ASN A 321 -10.03 -20.62 10.93
N LEU A 322 -8.96 -21.06 11.59
CA LEU A 322 -8.04 -20.15 12.26
C LEU A 322 -7.38 -19.19 11.25
N MET A 323 -6.96 -19.70 10.10
CA MET A 323 -6.33 -18.89 9.05
C MET A 323 -7.29 -17.84 8.47
N VAL A 324 -8.51 -18.25 8.14
CA VAL A 324 -9.54 -17.37 7.58
C VAL A 324 -9.97 -16.30 8.58
N SER A 325 -10.21 -16.67 9.85
CA SER A 325 -10.63 -15.70 10.88
C SER A 325 -9.57 -14.62 11.14
N LEU A 326 -8.28 -14.97 11.10
CA LEU A 326 -7.19 -14.00 11.28
C LEU A 326 -6.94 -13.15 10.03
N ALA A 327 -7.14 -13.69 8.83
CA ALA A 327 -7.00 -12.93 7.59
C ALA A 327 -8.11 -11.87 7.44
N VAL A 328 -9.34 -12.21 7.83
CA VAL A 328 -10.52 -11.35 7.67
C VAL A 328 -10.71 -10.36 8.83
N GLY A 329 -10.08 -10.61 9.98
CA GLY A 329 -10.44 -10.00 11.27
C GLY A 329 -10.48 -8.47 11.38
N ASP A 330 -9.98 -7.69 10.40
CA ASP A 330 -10.21 -6.24 10.39
C ASP A 330 -9.89 -5.58 9.02
N VAL A 331 -10.75 -5.80 8.01
CA VAL A 331 -10.55 -5.23 6.66
C VAL A 331 -10.54 -3.70 6.66
N THR A 332 -11.39 -3.06 7.47
CA THR A 332 -11.48 -1.60 7.53
C THR A 332 -10.23 -0.99 8.16
N TYR A 333 -9.78 -1.49 9.32
CA TYR A 333 -8.52 -1.04 9.91
C TYR A 333 -7.31 -1.35 9.02
N LEU A 334 -7.32 -2.48 8.31
CA LEU A 334 -6.31 -2.83 7.30
C LEU A 334 -6.25 -1.76 6.20
N ASN A 335 -7.42 -1.36 5.68
CA ASN A 335 -7.54 -0.35 4.63
C ASN A 335 -7.02 1.01 5.11
N ASN A 336 -7.50 1.50 6.26
CA ASN A 336 -7.08 2.80 6.80
C ASN A 336 -5.57 2.85 7.10
N THR A 337 -5.02 1.77 7.66
CA THR A 337 -3.58 1.64 7.89
C THR A 337 -2.78 1.63 6.57
N ALA A 338 -3.33 1.04 5.51
CA ALA A 338 -2.71 0.98 4.20
C ALA A 338 -2.74 2.34 3.50
N GLN A 339 -3.85 3.08 3.56
CA GLN A 339 -3.95 4.46 3.07
C GLN A 339 -2.93 5.37 3.76
N ASP A 340 -2.76 5.26 5.07
CA ASP A 340 -1.75 6.01 5.82
C ASP A 340 -0.31 5.71 5.39
N LYS A 341 -0.01 4.42 5.13
CA LYS A 341 1.30 4.02 4.62
C LYS A 341 1.52 4.50 3.20
N LEU A 342 0.49 4.46 2.37
CA LEU A 342 0.53 4.94 1.00
C LEU A 342 0.80 6.45 0.96
N LEU A 343 0.10 7.25 1.77
CA LEU A 343 0.34 8.68 1.88
C LEU A 343 1.79 8.99 2.24
N LYS A 344 2.31 8.31 3.28
CA LYS A 344 3.72 8.45 3.70
C LYS A 344 4.69 8.20 2.55
N ILE A 345 4.40 7.21 1.70
CA ILE A 345 5.26 6.86 0.57
C ILE A 345 5.12 7.84 -0.58
N LYS A 346 3.91 8.32 -0.87
CA LYS A 346 3.65 9.35 -1.88
C LYS A 346 4.34 10.67 -1.52
N VAL A 347 4.21 11.13 -0.28
CA VAL A 347 4.92 12.33 0.22
C VAL A 347 6.44 12.14 0.12
N ASN A 348 6.96 10.97 0.51
CA ASN A 348 8.39 10.69 0.35
C ASN A 348 8.84 10.72 -1.12
N PHE A 349 8.02 10.19 -2.02
CA PHE A 349 8.32 10.20 -3.43
C PHE A 349 8.35 11.61 -4.01
N VAL A 350 7.41 12.49 -3.62
CA VAL A 350 7.42 13.91 -4.00
C VAL A 350 8.65 14.61 -3.47
N ILE A 351 9.00 14.41 -2.18
CA ILE A 351 10.20 15.00 -1.58
C ILE A 351 11.47 14.57 -2.33
N GLU A 352 11.57 13.30 -2.72
CA GLU A 352 12.69 12.77 -3.50
C GLU A 352 12.70 13.34 -4.93
N ALA A 353 11.55 13.39 -5.61
CA ALA A 353 11.42 13.92 -6.96
C ALA A 353 11.78 15.41 -7.04
N LEU A 354 11.31 16.21 -6.08
CA LEU A 354 11.61 17.64 -6.00
C LEU A 354 13.11 17.89 -5.74
N GLN A 355 13.76 17.10 -4.89
CA GLN A 355 15.21 17.21 -4.67
C GLN A 355 16.02 16.88 -5.91
N ILE A 356 15.65 15.81 -6.62
CA ILE A 356 16.30 15.45 -7.87
C ILE A 356 16.09 16.58 -8.89
N SER A 357 14.88 17.12 -8.98
CA SER A 357 14.59 18.23 -9.89
C SER A 357 15.39 19.50 -9.61
N GLU A 358 15.71 19.81 -8.35
CA GLU A 358 16.53 20.97 -7.98
C GLU A 358 18.00 20.78 -8.39
N GLN A 359 18.50 19.53 -8.35
CA GLN A 359 19.87 19.21 -8.77
C GLN A 359 20.05 19.13 -10.29
N PHE A 360 19.03 18.65 -11.00
CA PHE A 360 19.05 18.52 -12.46
C PHE A 360 18.25 19.67 -13.08
N GLN A 361 18.92 20.77 -13.45
CA GLN A 361 18.32 21.95 -14.09
C GLN A 361 17.90 21.72 -15.57
N ASN A 362 17.52 20.50 -15.94
CA ASN A 362 17.03 20.18 -17.29
C ASN A 362 15.55 20.54 -17.42
N GLU A 363 15.13 21.05 -18.58
CA GLU A 363 13.72 21.42 -18.83
C GLU A 363 12.74 20.26 -18.59
N MET A 364 13.14 19.03 -18.90
CA MET A 364 12.35 17.82 -18.68
C MET A 364 12.06 17.54 -17.18
N PHE A 365 12.87 18.09 -16.28
CA PHE A 365 12.78 17.89 -14.84
C PHE A 365 12.33 19.14 -14.08
N ARG A 366 11.71 20.14 -14.72
CA ARG A 366 11.20 21.38 -14.09
C ARG A 366 9.97 21.19 -13.16
N LEU A 367 9.92 20.08 -12.43
CA LEU A 367 8.91 19.76 -11.41
C LEU A 367 8.83 20.84 -10.30
N HIS A 368 9.97 21.40 -9.90
CA HIS A 368 10.02 22.43 -8.87
C HIS A 368 9.57 23.81 -9.36
N THR A 369 9.62 24.10 -10.67
CA THR A 369 9.25 25.44 -11.19
C THR A 369 7.80 25.55 -11.64
N LYS A 370 7.11 24.42 -11.89
CA LYS A 370 5.72 24.43 -12.34
C LYS A 370 4.80 24.88 -11.20
N LYS A 371 4.09 26.00 -11.40
CA LYS A 371 3.10 26.51 -10.45
C LYS A 371 2.00 25.48 -10.23
N THR A 372 1.58 25.33 -8.98
CA THR A 372 0.48 24.47 -8.55
C THR A 372 -0.87 25.16 -8.80
N PRO A 373 -1.85 24.47 -9.40
CA PRO A 373 -3.22 24.95 -9.47
C PRO A 373 -3.74 25.22 -8.06
N ASN A 374 -4.36 26.36 -7.88
CA ASN A 374 -4.73 26.86 -6.58
C ASN A 374 -6.21 26.63 -6.26
N VAL A 375 -7.02 26.19 -7.22
CA VAL A 375 -8.39 25.73 -7.01
C VAL A 375 -8.45 24.22 -7.08
N LEU A 376 -9.13 23.60 -6.13
CA LEU A 376 -9.44 22.16 -6.08
C LEU A 376 -10.94 21.98 -5.85
N VAL A 377 -11.66 21.44 -6.83
CA VAL A 377 -13.07 21.05 -6.69
C VAL A 377 -13.12 19.55 -6.44
N ILE A 378 -13.77 19.11 -5.36
CA ILE A 378 -13.98 17.69 -5.04
C ILE A 378 -15.47 17.39 -5.08
N ASN A 379 -15.86 16.40 -5.88
CA ASN A 379 -17.23 15.91 -5.97
C ASN A 379 -17.47 14.77 -4.97
N SER A 380 -18.73 14.48 -4.67
CA SER A 380 -19.17 13.34 -3.83
C SER A 380 -18.55 12.00 -4.22
N ASP A 381 -18.29 11.80 -5.52
CA ASP A 381 -17.77 10.54 -6.07
C ASP A 381 -16.25 10.38 -5.90
N GLY A 382 -15.57 11.36 -5.28
CA GLY A 382 -14.12 11.38 -5.10
C GLY A 382 -13.33 11.90 -6.31
N THR A 383 -14.00 12.17 -7.43
CA THR A 383 -13.40 12.86 -8.58
C THR A 383 -13.08 14.30 -8.22
N TYR A 384 -11.97 14.82 -8.75
CA TYR A 384 -11.55 16.20 -8.48
C TYR A 384 -11.01 16.92 -9.72
N ILE A 385 -11.21 18.23 -9.73
CA ILE A 385 -10.76 19.16 -10.76
C ILE A 385 -9.75 20.12 -10.11
N SER A 386 -8.67 20.42 -10.83
CA SER A 386 -7.63 21.34 -10.35
C SER A 386 -7.39 22.43 -11.39
N GLU A 387 -7.62 23.68 -11.01
CA GLU A 387 -7.58 24.82 -11.92
C GLU A 387 -6.89 26.04 -11.28
N PHE A 388 -6.56 27.05 -12.10
CA PHE A 388 -5.98 28.30 -11.66
C PHE A 388 -7.06 29.38 -11.57
N ASP A 389 -7.21 30.03 -10.42
CA ASP A 389 -8.04 31.22 -10.26
C ASP A 389 -7.39 32.24 -9.31
N VAL A 390 -7.96 33.43 -9.18
CA VAL A 390 -7.47 34.47 -8.26
C VAL A 390 -7.88 34.12 -6.82
N PHE A 391 -6.93 34.19 -5.88
CA PHE A 391 -7.25 34.00 -4.47
C PHE A 391 -8.13 35.16 -3.95
N PRO A 392 -9.31 34.87 -3.37
CA PRO A 392 -10.25 35.88 -2.91
C PRO A 392 -9.80 36.49 -1.58
N HIS A 393 -8.95 37.51 -1.64
CA HIS A 393 -8.44 38.21 -0.45
C HIS A 393 -9.55 38.99 0.29
N SER A 394 -10.57 39.48 -0.43
CA SER A 394 -11.62 40.38 0.09
C SER A 394 -13.02 39.75 0.14
N ALA A 395 -13.16 38.42 -0.03
CA ALA A 395 -14.47 37.79 0.04
C ALA A 395 -15.03 37.81 1.47
N SER A 396 -16.35 38.00 1.60
CA SER A 396 -17.02 37.85 2.88
C SER A 396 -16.85 36.41 3.36
N VAL A 397 -16.23 36.26 4.52
CA VAL A 397 -16.20 34.99 5.24
C VAL A 397 -17.57 34.82 5.87
N ALA A 398 -18.24 33.73 5.53
CA ALA A 398 -19.42 33.28 6.23
C ALA A 398 -18.99 32.97 7.67
N ILE A 399 -19.35 33.83 8.63
CA ILE A 399 -19.22 33.51 10.06
C ILE A 399 -20.38 32.55 10.35
N SER A 400 -20.25 31.29 9.95
CA SER A 400 -21.26 30.27 10.20
C SER A 400 -20.99 29.50 11.50
N ASP A 401 -20.48 30.18 12.54
CA ASP A 401 -20.49 29.61 13.87
C ASP A 401 -21.93 29.68 14.39
N GLU A 402 -22.76 28.72 13.98
CA GLU A 402 -24.08 28.56 14.57
C GLU A 402 -23.91 27.88 15.93
N ALA A 403 -23.94 28.69 17.00
CA ALA A 403 -23.97 28.17 18.36
C ALA A 403 -25.40 27.75 18.73
N PHE A 404 -25.63 26.45 18.82
CA PHE A 404 -26.88 25.88 19.32
C PHE A 404 -26.77 25.64 20.82
N LYS A 405 -27.51 26.41 21.61
CA LYS A 405 -27.64 26.18 23.04
C LYS A 405 -28.82 25.24 23.32
N ILE A 406 -28.54 24.02 23.76
CA ILE A 406 -29.54 23.04 24.19
C ILE A 406 -29.64 23.11 25.72
N SER A 407 -30.69 23.76 26.23
CA SER A 407 -30.96 23.87 27.66
C SER A 407 -32.03 22.87 28.12
N PHE A 408 -31.68 22.00 29.07
CA PHE A 408 -32.64 21.08 29.71
C PHE A 408 -33.31 21.75 30.92
N MET A 409 -34.49 22.34 30.72
CA MET A 409 -35.18 23.19 31.70
C MET A 409 -35.75 22.42 32.92
N GLU A 410 -36.30 21.21 32.74
CA GLU A 410 -37.05 20.53 33.81
C GLU A 410 -36.66 19.06 34.02
N THR A 411 -36.70 18.23 32.98
CA THR A 411 -36.35 16.80 33.06
C THR A 411 -34.94 16.56 32.52
N GLY A 412 -33.97 16.54 33.43
CA GLY A 412 -32.55 16.32 33.11
C GLY A 412 -32.22 14.99 32.40
N MET A 413 -31.00 14.89 31.86
CA MET A 413 -30.49 13.67 31.21
C MET A 413 -30.16 12.59 32.26
N ARG A 414 -30.68 11.37 32.11
CA ARG A 414 -30.36 10.25 33.00
C ARG A 414 -29.21 9.42 32.43
N LEU A 415 -28.00 9.64 32.93
CA LEU A 415 -26.80 8.88 32.60
C LEU A 415 -26.76 7.56 33.36
N ARG A 416 -26.65 6.44 32.64
CA ARG A 416 -26.49 5.11 33.24
C ARG A 416 -25.03 4.68 33.12
N ILE A 417 -24.25 4.94 34.16
CA ILE A 417 -22.82 4.67 34.22
C ILE A 417 -22.62 3.22 34.71
N LYS A 418 -22.15 2.34 33.82
CA LYS A 418 -21.71 0.99 34.19
C LYS A 418 -20.27 1.07 34.72
N THR A 419 -20.08 0.75 35.99
CA THR A 419 -18.73 0.71 36.58
C THR A 419 -18.07 -0.66 36.35
N SER A 420 -16.74 -0.70 36.33
CA SER A 420 -15.96 -1.94 36.13
C SER A 420 -16.23 -3.03 37.17
N LYS A 421 -16.76 -2.68 38.36
CA LYS A 421 -17.19 -3.63 39.39
C LYS A 421 -18.62 -4.17 39.19
N GLY A 422 -19.19 -4.06 37.98
CA GLY A 422 -20.52 -4.58 37.63
C GLY A 422 -21.70 -3.80 38.23
N ARG A 423 -21.46 -2.77 39.05
CA ARG A 423 -22.52 -1.91 39.59
C ARG A 423 -22.92 -0.86 38.56
N VAL A 424 -24.22 -0.74 38.35
CA VAL A 424 -24.80 0.30 37.50
C VAL A 424 -25.20 1.48 38.38
N LYS A 425 -24.59 2.65 38.15
CA LYS A 425 -24.98 3.90 38.80
C LYS A 425 -25.78 4.73 37.82
N THR A 426 -26.93 5.23 38.25
CA THR A 426 -27.71 6.20 37.49
C THR A 426 -27.45 7.58 38.06
N ALA A 427 -27.00 8.52 37.23
CA ALA A 427 -26.89 9.93 37.56
C ALA A 427 -27.92 10.70 36.72
N THR A 428 -28.66 11.61 37.34
CA THR A 428 -29.58 12.52 36.65
C THR A 428 -28.94 13.91 36.60
N VAL A 429 -28.62 14.39 35.41
CA VAL A 429 -28.10 15.75 35.19
C VAL A 429 -29.29 16.68 34.97
N SER A 430 -29.80 17.28 36.05
CA SER A 430 -30.84 18.33 36.01
C SER A 430 -30.21 19.68 35.74
N LYS A 431 -30.78 20.48 34.81
CA LYS A 431 -30.31 21.83 34.44
C LYS A 431 -28.90 21.82 33.82
N CYS A 432 -28.79 21.25 32.63
CA CYS A 432 -27.58 21.29 31.82
C CYS A 432 -27.83 22.15 30.59
N ASP A 433 -26.89 23.05 30.31
CA ASP A 433 -26.79 23.76 29.04
C ASP A 433 -25.67 23.07 28.24
N ILE A 434 -26.00 22.56 27.06
CA ILE A 434 -25.02 22.09 26.09
C ILE A 434 -24.94 23.18 25.02
N GLU A 435 -23.81 23.87 24.93
CA GLU A 435 -23.52 24.77 23.83
C GLU A 435 -22.80 23.97 22.74
N CYS A 436 -23.53 23.64 21.68
CA CYS A 436 -23.00 23.02 20.47
C CYS A 436 -22.63 24.12 19.50
N ILE A 437 -21.36 24.49 19.45
CA ILE A 437 -20.85 25.40 18.41
C ILE A 437 -20.66 24.55 17.15
N GLU A 438 -21.51 24.73 16.14
CA GLU A 438 -21.22 24.25 14.80
C GLU A 438 -20.11 25.14 14.22
N SER A 439 -18.87 24.85 14.59
CA SER A 439 -17.73 25.44 13.91
C SER A 439 -17.49 24.67 12.61
N THR A 440 -16.91 25.34 11.61
CA THR A 440 -16.37 24.63 10.44
C THR A 440 -15.38 23.57 10.97
N GLU A 441 -15.70 22.28 10.85
CA GLU A 441 -14.92 21.17 11.42
C GLU A 441 -13.41 21.23 11.08
N SER A 442 -13.06 21.89 9.97
CA SER A 442 -11.70 22.06 9.47
C SER A 442 -10.95 23.31 9.98
N GLY A 443 -11.63 24.30 10.55
CA GLY A 443 -11.06 25.62 10.88
C GLY A 443 -10.72 26.48 9.66
N ILE A 444 -11.15 26.09 8.45
CA ILE A 444 -10.90 26.83 7.21
C ILE A 444 -12.08 27.78 6.95
N PRO A 445 -11.83 29.08 6.70
CA PRO A 445 -12.89 30.05 6.45
C PRO A 445 -13.74 29.70 5.22
N VAL A 446 -15.06 29.66 5.39
CA VAL A 446 -16.03 29.42 4.31
C VAL A 446 -16.41 30.75 3.66
N ILE A 447 -16.41 30.80 2.33
CA ILE A 447 -16.86 31.95 1.55
C ILE A 447 -18.36 31.81 1.29
N ASP A 448 -19.13 32.88 1.51
CA ASP A 448 -20.53 32.92 1.07
C ASP A 448 -20.62 32.74 -0.45
N SER A 449 -21.39 31.75 -0.88
CA SER A 449 -21.66 31.51 -2.30
C SER A 449 -22.42 32.70 -2.88
N THR A 450 -21.75 33.57 -3.64
CA THR A 450 -22.46 34.42 -4.59
C THR A 450 -23.07 33.54 -5.68
N PRO A 451 -24.30 33.81 -6.15
CA PRO A 451 -25.00 32.98 -7.14
C PRO A 451 -24.27 32.84 -8.48
N ASP A 452 -23.33 33.73 -8.81
CA ASP A 452 -22.46 33.62 -10.00
C ASP A 452 -21.20 32.78 -9.72
N SER A 453 -21.36 31.61 -9.10
CA SER A 453 -20.23 30.68 -8.94
C SER A 453 -19.77 30.24 -10.33
N ARG A 454 -18.55 30.65 -10.72
CA ARG A 454 -17.88 30.04 -11.88
C ARG A 454 -17.97 28.52 -11.75
N ILE A 455 -18.64 27.89 -12.70
CA ILE A 455 -18.65 26.44 -12.86
C ILE A 455 -17.26 26.08 -13.42
N TYR A 456 -16.48 25.34 -12.64
CA TYR A 456 -15.21 24.81 -13.10
C TYR A 456 -15.50 23.55 -13.92
N GLU A 457 -15.36 23.64 -15.23
CA GLU A 457 -15.52 22.49 -16.12
C GLU A 457 -14.23 21.67 -16.15
N ASP A 458 -14.34 20.34 -16.18
CA ASP A 458 -13.18 19.49 -16.30
C ASP A 458 -12.60 19.56 -17.71
N THR A 459 -11.69 20.50 -17.96
CA THR A 459 -10.91 20.55 -19.21
C THR A 459 -9.75 19.54 -19.19
N SER A 460 -9.80 18.50 -18.36
CA SER A 460 -8.67 17.58 -18.22
C SER A 460 -8.40 16.82 -19.52
N SER A 461 -7.14 16.81 -19.93
CA SER A 461 -6.71 15.94 -21.02
C SER A 461 -6.81 14.48 -20.59
N CYS A 462 -7.02 13.58 -21.54
CA CYS A 462 -7.01 12.12 -21.29
C CYS A 462 -5.73 11.68 -20.52
N TRP A 463 -4.60 12.35 -20.77
CA TRP A 463 -3.35 12.13 -20.02
C TRP A 463 -3.45 12.54 -18.54
N ASN A 464 -4.06 13.68 -18.25
CA ASN A 464 -4.26 14.12 -16.87
C ASN A 464 -5.19 13.16 -16.12
N GLY A 465 -6.27 12.68 -16.77
CA GLY A 465 -7.13 11.63 -16.22
C GLY A 465 -6.35 10.34 -15.89
N TYR A 466 -5.50 9.87 -16.82
CA TYR A 466 -4.62 8.72 -16.58
C TYR A 466 -3.61 8.96 -15.45
N ALA A 467 -3.01 10.16 -15.38
CA ALA A 467 -2.06 10.50 -14.32
C ALA A 467 -2.71 10.58 -12.93
N LYS A 468 -3.91 11.16 -12.84
CA LYS A 468 -4.75 11.18 -11.63
C LYS A 468 -5.06 9.75 -11.18
N TRP A 469 -5.48 8.88 -12.10
CA TRP A 469 -5.75 7.47 -11.81
C TRP A 469 -4.49 6.71 -11.36
N LEU A 470 -3.36 6.90 -12.03
CA LEU A 470 -2.16 6.11 -11.80
C LEU A 470 -1.48 6.42 -10.46
N ILE A 471 -1.39 7.68 -10.06
CA ILE A 471 -0.62 8.09 -8.87
C ILE A 471 -1.29 9.17 -8.01
N GLY A 472 -2.37 9.78 -8.50
CA GLY A 472 -3.12 10.81 -7.77
C GLY A 472 -3.63 10.32 -6.42
N LEU A 473 -3.87 11.26 -5.51
CA LEU A 473 -4.49 10.99 -4.22
C LEU A 473 -5.96 10.62 -4.42
N ASP A 474 -6.41 9.64 -3.65
CA ASP A 474 -7.83 9.30 -3.54
C ASP A 474 -8.44 10.22 -2.49
N TRP A 475 -9.19 11.23 -2.93
CA TRP A 475 -9.76 12.23 -2.03
C TRP A 475 -10.96 11.71 -1.24
N ALA A 476 -11.66 10.67 -1.71
CA ALA A 476 -12.77 10.08 -0.97
C ALA A 476 -12.30 9.58 0.40
N GLY A 477 -11.17 8.88 0.45
CA GLY A 477 -10.56 8.44 1.70
C GLY A 477 -9.98 9.55 2.59
N TYR A 478 -9.88 10.79 2.11
CA TYR A 478 -9.41 11.95 2.89
C TYR A 478 -10.53 12.92 3.28
N LEU A 479 -11.69 12.89 2.62
CA LEU A 479 -12.86 13.67 3.01
C LEU A 479 -13.49 13.13 4.31
N ASP A 480 -13.42 11.82 4.53
CA ASP A 480 -13.93 11.16 5.74
C ASP A 480 -13.04 11.34 6.99
N ILE A 481 -11.85 11.95 6.86
CA ILE A 481 -10.83 12.10 7.93
C ILE A 481 -10.63 13.57 8.28
#